data_AF-A0A3R6VA08-F1
#
_entry.id   AF-A0A3R6VA08-F1
#
_cell.length_a   1.000
_cell.length_b   1.000
_cell.length_c   1.000
_cell.angle_alpha   90.00
_cell.angle_beta   90.00
_cell.angle_gamma   90.00
#
_symmetry.space_group_name_H-M   'P 1'
#
loop_
_entity.id
_entity.type
_entity.pdbx_description
1 polymer ?
#
loop_
_entity_poly.entity_id
_entity_poly.type
_entity_poly.pdbx_seq_one_letter_code
_entity_poly.pdbx_strand_id
1 'polypeptide(L)'
;MPYVRLLNSLGVGIIIATSLVHMLPPGLEALNDPCLNLNYSGLAIVLLVVTMLSMQIMETEMVVWLSPKEKLTDLNSSDFEGPILSPEPHSPSCQLSFQDNGNHNHHHHHHGDIVDRSPLAKKLNVILFECSVAVHSIIIGIEMGVASGDTFHTLLTAISFHQFFEGVAVGSSSQGAFTQLKTSVFVALGFASSTPCGIFIGILISGSYTPTSTAALWVRGILHSVAAGILLYMGVVELLTYQFTVNADFHAKTRRDRWTHYVCILLGAGVMAAIGYWA
;
A
#
# COMPACT_ATOMS: atom_id res chain seq x y z
N MET A 1 -4.79 -20.08 -6.21
CA MET A 1 -6.13 -20.48 -5.76
C MET A 1 -7.10 -19.31 -5.89
N PRO A 2 -8.27 -19.47 -6.52
CA PRO A 2 -9.22 -18.37 -6.78
C PRO A 2 -9.73 -17.71 -5.48
N TYR A 3 -9.97 -18.49 -4.43
CA TYR A 3 -10.49 -18.01 -3.15
C TYR A 3 -9.56 -17.01 -2.45
N VAL A 4 -8.24 -17.22 -2.49
CA VAL A 4 -7.25 -16.30 -1.90
C VAL A 4 -7.30 -14.93 -2.57
N ARG A 5 -7.49 -14.89 -3.90
CA ARG A 5 -7.56 -13.62 -4.63
C ARG A 5 -8.83 -12.83 -4.30
N LEU A 6 -9.96 -13.52 -4.07
CA LEU A 6 -11.21 -12.87 -3.63
C LEU A 6 -11.08 -12.36 -2.19
N LEU A 7 -10.44 -13.13 -1.31
CA LEU A 7 -10.14 -12.72 0.07
C LEU A 7 -9.25 -11.47 0.11
N ASN A 8 -8.26 -11.38 -0.78
CA ASN A 8 -7.42 -10.18 -0.90
C ASN A 8 -8.21 -8.97 -1.35
N SER A 9 -9.12 -9.12 -2.32
CA SER A 9 -10.01 -8.03 -2.76
C SER A 9 -10.94 -7.57 -1.65
N LEU A 10 -11.46 -8.49 -0.84
CA LEU A 10 -12.23 -8.18 0.36
C LEU A 10 -11.39 -7.36 1.36
N GLY A 11 -10.14 -7.80 1.60
CA GLY A 11 -9.20 -7.12 2.48
C GLY A 11 -8.87 -5.69 2.06
N VAL A 12 -8.75 -5.40 0.75
CA VAL A 12 -8.53 -4.02 0.26
C VAL A 12 -9.65 -3.09 0.72
N GLY A 13 -10.91 -3.52 0.59
CA GLY A 13 -12.05 -2.73 1.06
C GLY A 13 -12.04 -2.51 2.57
N ILE A 14 -11.69 -3.55 3.33
CA ILE A 14 -11.61 -3.50 4.79
C ILE A 14 -10.53 -2.52 5.25
N ILE A 15 -9.33 -2.55 4.66
CA ILE A 15 -8.22 -1.67 5.04
C ILE A 15 -8.55 -0.21 4.74
N ILE A 16 -9.09 0.09 3.55
CA ILE A 16 -9.52 1.45 3.20
C ILE A 16 -10.59 1.93 4.17
N ALA A 17 -11.62 1.12 4.44
CA ALA A 17 -12.66 1.48 5.39
C ALA A 17 -12.15 1.59 6.84
N THR A 18 -11.19 0.76 7.27
CA THR A 18 -10.57 0.85 8.60
C THR A 18 -9.88 2.20 8.78
N SER A 19 -9.13 2.65 7.78
CA SER A 19 -8.45 3.95 7.82
C SER A 19 -9.42 5.13 8.02
N LEU A 20 -10.55 5.13 7.32
CA LEU A 20 -11.47 6.26 7.28
C LEU A 20 -12.59 6.19 8.33
N VAL A 21 -13.09 5.00 8.62
CA VAL A 21 -14.25 4.79 9.51
C VAL A 21 -13.83 4.47 10.94
N HIS A 22 -12.66 3.85 11.14
CA HIS A 22 -12.25 3.41 12.47
C HIS A 22 -11.08 4.20 13.04
N MET A 23 -10.07 4.52 12.21
CA MET A 23 -8.87 5.20 12.71
C MET A 23 -8.98 6.72 12.69
N LEU A 24 -9.54 7.30 11.63
CA LEU A 24 -9.66 8.76 11.51
C LEU A 24 -10.63 9.39 12.54
N PRO A 25 -11.82 8.84 12.83
CA PRO A 25 -12.78 9.51 13.71
C PRO A 25 -12.28 9.73 15.15
N PRO A 26 -11.67 8.74 15.85
CA PRO A 26 -11.09 9.00 17.18
C PRO A 26 -9.99 10.07 17.16
N GLY A 27 -9.23 10.17 16.06
CA GLY A 27 -8.25 11.24 15.85
C GLY A 27 -8.89 12.62 15.70
N LEU A 28 -9.99 12.71 14.95
CA LEU A 28 -10.81 13.92 14.83
C LEU A 28 -11.42 14.32 16.18
N GLU A 29 -12.00 13.38 16.93
CA GLU A 29 -12.60 13.65 18.23
C GLU A 29 -11.57 14.17 19.24
N ALA A 30 -10.38 13.55 19.28
CA ALA A 30 -9.32 13.96 20.18
C ALA A 30 -8.76 15.36 19.87
N LEU A 31 -8.56 15.68 18.58
CA LEU A 31 -8.00 16.98 18.18
C LEU A 31 -9.04 18.10 18.17
N ASN A 32 -10.33 17.77 18.08
CA ASN A 32 -11.42 18.75 18.18
C ASN A 32 -11.97 18.92 19.59
N ASP A 33 -11.34 18.28 20.59
CA ASP A 33 -11.76 18.41 21.97
C ASP A 33 -11.63 19.88 22.46
N PRO A 34 -12.67 20.44 23.10
CA PRO A 34 -12.65 21.81 23.62
C PRO A 34 -11.46 22.12 24.56
N CYS A 35 -10.91 21.11 25.24
CA CYS A 35 -9.74 21.26 26.11
C CYS A 35 -8.46 21.65 25.35
N LEU A 36 -8.37 21.42 24.04
CA LEU A 36 -7.23 21.82 23.23
C LEU A 36 -7.36 23.25 22.67
N ASN A 37 -8.58 23.80 22.63
CA ASN A 37 -8.88 25.15 22.15
C ASN A 37 -8.21 25.48 20.78
N LEU A 38 -8.28 24.54 19.83
CA LEU A 38 -7.76 24.73 18.48
C LEU A 38 -8.73 25.54 17.62
N ASN A 39 -8.19 26.53 16.89
CA ASN A 39 -8.98 27.34 15.95
C ASN A 39 -9.31 26.61 14.64
N TYR A 40 -8.66 25.49 14.35
CA TYR A 40 -8.80 24.75 13.09
C TYR A 40 -9.17 23.29 13.34
N SER A 41 -10.36 22.90 12.88
CA SER A 41 -10.91 21.56 13.14
C SER A 41 -10.41 20.46 12.20
N GLY A 42 -9.74 20.84 11.12
CA GLY A 42 -9.23 19.92 10.12
C GLY A 42 -7.86 19.34 10.43
N LEU A 43 -7.30 19.56 11.63
CA LEU A 43 -5.91 19.19 11.94
C LEU A 43 -5.65 17.68 11.77
N ALA A 44 -6.60 16.83 12.18
CA ALA A 44 -6.51 15.38 11.99
C ALA A 44 -6.39 14.98 10.51
N ILE A 45 -7.19 15.62 9.65
CA ILE A 45 -7.18 15.36 8.20
C ILE A 45 -5.88 15.88 7.58
N VAL A 46 -5.38 17.03 8.03
CA VAL A 46 -4.06 17.53 7.59
C VAL A 46 -2.96 16.55 7.95
N LEU A 47 -2.95 16.01 9.18
CA LEU A 47 -1.98 15.00 9.59
C LEU A 47 -2.09 13.74 8.72
N LEU A 48 -3.30 13.25 8.46
CA LEU A 48 -3.54 12.14 7.55
C LEU A 48 -2.95 12.39 6.16
N VAL A 49 -3.22 13.56 5.55
CA VAL A 49 -2.73 13.91 4.21
C VAL A 49 -1.21 14.04 4.20
N VAL A 50 -0.63 14.71 5.20
CA VAL A 50 0.83 14.83 5.33
C VAL A 50 1.47 13.45 5.45
N THR A 51 0.88 12.54 6.22
CA THR A 51 1.37 11.17 6.33
C THR A 51 1.27 10.41 5.00
N MET A 52 0.16 10.52 4.26
CA MET A 52 0.04 9.91 2.93
C MET A 52 1.11 10.42 1.95
N LEU A 53 1.33 11.73 1.89
CA LEU A 53 2.36 12.31 1.02
C LEU A 53 3.77 11.91 1.46
N SER A 54 4.01 11.84 2.77
CA SER A 54 5.29 11.40 3.33
C SER A 54 5.57 9.93 2.98
N MET A 55 4.54 9.08 3.05
CA MET A 55 4.61 7.67 2.60
C MET A 55 4.96 7.58 1.10
N GLN A 56 4.33 8.39 0.25
CA GLN A 56 4.63 8.44 -1.19
C GLN A 56 6.08 8.86 -1.47
N ILE A 57 6.55 9.91 -0.80
CA ILE A 57 7.93 10.38 -0.93
C ILE A 57 8.89 9.27 -0.49
N MET A 58 8.61 8.65 0.65
CA MET A 58 9.44 7.56 1.19
C MET A 58 9.52 6.37 0.21
N GLU A 59 8.40 5.89 -0.33
CA GLU A 59 8.41 4.78 -1.31
C GLU A 59 9.21 5.17 -2.56
N THR A 60 9.00 6.37 -3.08
CA THR A 60 9.65 6.85 -4.31
C THR A 60 11.16 7.00 -4.13
N GLU A 61 11.59 7.71 -3.09
CA GLU A 61 13.01 7.91 -2.79
C GLU A 61 13.71 6.60 -2.48
N MET A 62 13.06 5.68 -1.75
CA MET A 62 13.62 4.35 -1.46
C MET A 62 13.87 3.56 -2.74
N VAL A 63 12.94 3.59 -3.70
CA VAL A 63 13.11 2.92 -4.99
C VAL A 63 14.23 3.58 -5.80
N VAL A 64 14.32 4.91 -5.85
CA VAL A 64 15.37 5.62 -6.61
C VAL A 64 16.76 5.37 -6.02
N TRP A 65 16.90 5.41 -4.69
CA TRP A 65 18.18 5.18 -4.00
C TRP A 65 18.70 3.76 -4.18
N LEU A 66 17.81 2.78 -4.18
CA LEU A 66 18.17 1.36 -4.24
C LEU A 66 18.14 0.79 -5.66
N SER A 67 17.64 1.56 -6.64
CA SER A 67 17.81 1.26 -8.05
C SER A 67 19.29 1.37 -8.40
N PRO A 68 19.94 0.30 -8.91
CA PRO A 68 21.31 0.38 -9.35
C PRO A 68 21.44 1.51 -10.38
N LYS A 69 22.28 2.50 -10.11
CA LYS A 69 22.76 3.38 -11.18
C LYS A 69 23.56 2.50 -12.12
N GLU A 70 22.94 2.03 -13.20
CA GLU A 70 23.70 1.50 -14.31
C GLU A 70 24.75 2.54 -14.68
N LYS A 71 26.01 2.12 -14.64
CA LYS A 71 27.14 2.95 -15.06
C LYS A 71 26.85 3.42 -16.49
N LEU A 72 26.56 4.72 -16.64
CA LEU A 72 26.79 5.44 -17.89
C LEU A 72 28.31 5.49 -18.15
N THR A 73 28.88 4.37 -18.56
CA THR A 73 30.27 4.27 -19.02
C THR A 73 30.36 3.00 -19.85
N ASP A 74 29.77 3.02 -21.04
CA ASP A 74 30.16 2.17 -22.18
C ASP A 74 29.32 2.53 -23.41
N LEU A 75 29.43 3.77 -23.91
CA LEU A 75 29.24 4.08 -25.33
C LEU A 75 30.13 5.27 -25.68
N ASN A 76 31.44 5.03 -25.70
CA ASN A 76 32.38 5.91 -26.39
C ASN A 76 33.27 5.04 -27.28
N SER A 77 32.72 4.60 -28.40
CA SER A 77 33.52 4.20 -29.56
C SER A 77 32.67 4.29 -30.81
N SER A 78 32.97 5.33 -31.60
CA SER A 78 33.02 5.29 -33.07
C SER A 78 31.78 4.75 -33.79
N ASP A 79 30.97 5.63 -34.34
CA ASP A 79 31.20 6.00 -35.74
C ASP A 79 30.46 7.29 -36.14
N PHE A 80 31.19 8.02 -36.95
CA PHE A 80 30.97 9.36 -37.45
C PHE A 80 30.30 9.24 -38.81
N GLU A 81 29.11 9.83 -38.99
CA GLU A 81 28.74 10.65 -40.16
C GLU A 81 27.25 11.04 -40.07
N GLY A 82 26.98 12.31 -39.78
CA GLY A 82 25.78 12.96 -40.30
C GLY A 82 26.00 13.26 -41.79
N PRO A 83 24.94 13.33 -42.61
CA PRO A 83 24.20 14.60 -42.65
C PRO A 83 22.69 14.50 -42.97
N ILE A 84 21.95 15.43 -42.34
CA ILE A 84 21.01 16.39 -42.96
C ILE A 84 19.98 15.86 -43.98
N LEU A 85 18.71 15.85 -43.52
CA LEU A 85 17.49 16.34 -44.19
C LEU A 85 17.47 16.40 -45.73
N SER A 86 16.62 15.59 -46.38
CA SER A 86 15.63 16.09 -47.37
C SER A 86 14.54 15.05 -47.68
N PRO A 87 13.32 15.50 -48.06
CA PRO A 87 12.13 14.66 -48.21
C PRO A 87 12.02 14.02 -49.61
N GLU A 88 11.36 12.86 -49.69
CA GLU A 88 10.91 12.22 -50.94
C GLU A 88 10.07 13.17 -51.80
N PRO A 89 10.09 12.96 -53.15
CA PRO A 89 8.82 12.60 -53.78
C PRO A 89 8.92 11.47 -54.83
N HIS A 90 7.78 10.83 -55.00
CA HIS A 90 7.49 9.59 -55.71
C HIS A 90 7.72 9.53 -57.24
N SER A 91 7.79 8.26 -57.72
CA SER A 91 7.26 7.67 -58.98
C SER A 91 8.28 7.26 -60.08
N PRO A 92 7.93 6.38 -61.05
CA PRO A 92 8.07 4.92 -60.94
C PRO A 92 8.84 4.27 -62.13
N SER A 93 9.53 3.14 -61.92
CA SER A 93 9.95 2.29 -63.05
C SER A 93 10.41 0.89 -62.62
N CYS A 94 9.95 -0.10 -63.40
CA CYS A 94 10.29 -1.53 -63.38
C CYS A 94 11.81 -1.82 -63.39
N GLN A 95 12.23 -2.90 -62.73
CA GLN A 95 12.79 -4.10 -63.38
C GLN A 95 13.15 -5.21 -62.37
N LEU A 96 13.21 -6.43 -62.90
CA LEU A 96 13.19 -7.75 -62.28
C LEU A 96 14.60 -8.27 -61.88
N SER A 97 14.64 -9.25 -60.97
CA SER A 97 15.75 -10.18 -60.60
C SER A 97 16.91 -9.56 -59.78
N PHE A 98 17.36 -10.11 -58.64
CA PHE A 98 17.84 -11.47 -58.37
C PHE A 98 17.73 -11.86 -56.87
N GLN A 99 17.79 -13.17 -56.68
CA GLN A 99 17.82 -14.00 -55.46
C GLN A 99 18.93 -13.65 -54.47
N ASP A 100 18.60 -13.41 -53.19
CA ASP A 100 19.32 -14.06 -52.07
C ASP A 100 18.56 -14.00 -50.73
N ASN A 101 18.86 -15.04 -49.96
CA ASN A 101 18.56 -15.40 -48.59
C ASN A 101 18.49 -14.22 -47.58
N GLY A 102 17.44 -14.13 -46.76
CA GLY A 102 17.33 -13.03 -45.80
C GLY A 102 16.22 -13.20 -44.77
N ASN A 103 16.52 -14.02 -43.76
CA ASN A 103 16.08 -13.93 -42.36
C ASN A 103 14.91 -12.96 -42.08
N HIS A 104 13.73 -13.51 -41.78
CA HIS A 104 12.62 -12.77 -41.17
C HIS A 104 13.04 -12.25 -39.79
N ASN A 105 13.70 -11.09 -39.74
CA ASN A 105 13.82 -10.32 -38.51
C ASN A 105 12.45 -9.70 -38.24
N HIS A 106 11.68 -10.41 -37.41
CA HIS A 106 10.61 -9.80 -36.65
C HIS A 106 11.20 -8.61 -35.89
N HIS A 107 10.89 -7.40 -36.37
CA HIS A 107 11.01 -6.21 -35.55
C HIS A 107 10.07 -6.40 -34.36
N HIS A 108 10.63 -6.91 -33.26
CA HIS A 108 10.02 -6.78 -31.96
C HIS A 108 9.97 -5.28 -31.67
N HIS A 109 8.82 -4.68 -31.93
CA HIS A 109 8.43 -3.45 -31.27
C HIS A 109 8.50 -3.73 -29.77
N HIS A 110 9.59 -3.31 -29.15
CA HIS A 110 9.69 -3.22 -27.70
C HIS A 110 8.66 -2.15 -27.30
N HIS A 111 7.45 -2.62 -27.01
CA HIS A 111 6.55 -1.85 -26.17
C HIS A 111 7.34 -1.45 -24.94
N GLY A 112 7.31 -0.16 -24.60
CA GLY A 112 7.95 0.38 -23.41
C GLY A 112 7.63 -0.54 -22.25
N ASP A 113 8.68 -1.22 -21.78
CA ASP A 113 8.61 -2.14 -20.67
C ASP A 113 8.13 -1.29 -19.49
N ILE A 114 6.88 -1.49 -19.12
CA ILE A 114 6.28 -0.87 -17.95
C ILE A 114 7.06 -1.44 -16.78
N VAL A 115 8.10 -0.70 -16.35
CA VAL A 115 8.91 -0.88 -15.16
C VAL A 115 8.73 -2.29 -14.58
N ASP A 116 9.40 -3.30 -15.13
CA ASP A 116 9.51 -4.55 -14.39
C ASP A 116 10.34 -4.23 -13.15
N ARG A 117 9.64 -3.87 -12.06
CA ARG A 117 10.24 -3.52 -10.77
C ARG A 117 11.23 -4.63 -10.49
N SER A 118 12.52 -4.27 -10.41
CA SER A 118 13.59 -5.23 -10.15
C SER A 118 13.20 -6.13 -8.97
N PRO A 119 13.60 -7.40 -8.92
CA PRO A 119 13.27 -8.29 -7.81
C PRO A 119 13.61 -7.69 -6.43
N LEU A 120 14.56 -6.76 -6.39
CA LEU A 120 14.87 -5.93 -5.23
C LEU A 120 13.75 -4.94 -4.91
N ALA A 121 13.28 -4.14 -5.87
CA ALA A 121 12.17 -3.20 -5.68
C ALA A 121 10.91 -3.90 -5.15
N LYS A 122 10.55 -5.07 -5.68
CA LYS A 122 9.40 -5.87 -5.19
C LYS A 122 9.55 -6.24 -3.70
N LYS A 123 10.75 -6.66 -3.26
CA LYS A 123 11.04 -6.96 -1.85
C LYS A 123 10.98 -5.72 -0.96
N LEU A 124 11.51 -4.60 -1.44
CA LEU A 124 11.54 -3.36 -0.67
C LEU A 124 10.14 -2.82 -0.40
N ASN A 125 9.23 -2.84 -1.39
CA ASN A 125 7.85 -2.39 -1.16
C ASN A 125 7.14 -3.28 -0.13
N VAL A 126 7.39 -4.59 -0.13
CA VAL A 126 6.81 -5.49 0.88
C VAL A 126 7.39 -5.23 2.27
N ILE A 127 8.69 -4.94 2.38
CA ILE A 127 9.30 -4.56 3.67
C ILE A 127 8.76 -3.21 4.16
N LEU A 128 8.59 -2.25 3.25
CA LEU A 128 8.02 -0.94 3.56
C LEU A 128 6.57 -1.08 4.01
N PHE A 129 5.77 -1.84 3.26
CA PHE A 129 4.39 -2.20 3.63
C PHE A 129 4.33 -2.84 5.02
N GLU A 130 5.19 -3.84 5.28
CA GLU A 130 5.25 -4.53 6.57
C GLU A 130 5.61 -3.56 7.71
N CYS A 131 6.64 -2.73 7.52
CA CYS A 131 7.06 -1.75 8.52
C CYS A 131 5.93 -0.77 8.84
N SER A 132 5.24 -0.28 7.81
CA SER A 132 4.11 0.63 7.92
C SER A 132 2.93 0.03 8.68
N VAL A 133 2.55 -1.22 8.37
CA VAL A 133 1.48 -1.93 9.08
C VAL A 133 1.90 -2.29 10.51
N ALA A 134 3.17 -2.60 10.76
CA ALA A 134 3.67 -2.90 12.10
C ALA A 134 3.62 -1.66 13.02
N VAL A 135 4.02 -0.48 12.54
CA VAL A 135 3.90 0.77 13.30
C VAL A 135 2.44 1.06 13.65
N HIS A 136 1.55 0.92 12.66
CA HIS A 136 0.12 1.07 12.87
C HIS A 136 -0.44 0.09 13.92
N SER A 137 -0.04 -1.18 13.85
CA SER A 137 -0.47 -2.24 14.76
C SER A 137 -0.01 -2.01 16.21
N ILE A 138 1.16 -1.39 16.41
CA ILE A 138 1.61 -0.98 17.76
C ILE A 138 0.71 0.12 18.30
N ILE A 139 0.33 1.11 17.48
CA ILE A 139 -0.54 2.22 17.90
C ILE A 139 -1.89 1.68 18.38
N ILE A 140 -2.55 0.85 17.56
CA ILE A 140 -3.83 0.20 17.94
C ILE A 140 -3.66 -0.68 19.19
N GLY A 141 -2.55 -1.41 19.30
CA GLY A 141 -2.28 -2.22 20.47
C GLY A 141 -2.21 -1.39 21.76
N ILE A 142 -1.54 -0.23 21.73
CA ILE A 142 -1.46 0.67 22.89
C ILE A 142 -2.86 1.15 23.29
N GLU A 143 -3.68 1.57 22.33
CA GLU A 143 -5.05 2.00 22.57
C GLU A 143 -5.89 0.90 23.23
N MET A 144 -5.79 -0.33 22.70
CA MET A 144 -6.48 -1.49 23.27
C MET A 144 -5.99 -1.81 24.70
N GLY A 145 -4.69 -1.64 24.98
CA GLY A 145 -4.11 -1.88 26.29
C GLY A 145 -4.53 -0.86 27.37
N VAL A 146 -4.90 0.36 26.98
CA VAL A 146 -5.45 1.37 27.90
C VAL A 146 -6.99 1.33 27.99
N ALA A 147 -7.66 0.67 27.05
CA ALA A 147 -9.11 0.56 27.01
C ALA A 147 -9.66 -0.30 28.17
N SER A 148 -10.90 -0.01 28.59
CA SER A 148 -11.59 -0.73 29.67
C SER A 148 -13.11 -0.73 29.43
N GLY A 149 -13.82 -1.69 30.03
CA GLY A 149 -15.28 -1.80 29.93
C GLY A 149 -15.77 -2.12 28.51
N ASP A 150 -16.91 -1.54 28.11
CA ASP A 150 -17.53 -1.78 26.81
C ASP A 150 -16.62 -1.35 25.65
N THR A 151 -15.86 -0.27 25.80
CA THR A 151 -14.88 0.20 24.81
C THR A 151 -13.85 -0.88 24.49
N PHE A 152 -13.38 -1.64 25.48
CA PHE A 152 -12.46 -2.75 25.26
C PHE A 152 -13.09 -3.86 24.41
N HIS A 153 -14.32 -4.28 24.73
CA HIS A 153 -15.01 -5.35 23.99
C HIS A 153 -15.28 -4.96 22.54
N THR A 154 -15.63 -3.70 22.35
CA THR A 154 -15.90 -3.14 21.03
C THR A 154 -14.61 -3.01 20.20
N LEU A 155 -13.55 -2.43 20.77
CA LEU A 155 -12.23 -2.36 20.12
C LEU A 155 -11.68 -3.76 19.80
N LEU A 156 -11.76 -4.71 20.73
CA LEU A 156 -11.32 -6.09 20.51
C LEU A 156 -12.04 -6.75 19.33
N THR A 157 -13.35 -6.52 19.21
CA THR A 157 -14.15 -7.06 18.10
C THR A 157 -13.70 -6.44 16.78
N ALA A 158 -13.59 -5.10 16.72
CA ALA A 158 -13.14 -4.40 15.52
C ALA A 158 -11.72 -4.84 15.09
N ILE A 159 -10.79 -4.94 16.05
CA ILE A 159 -9.40 -5.37 15.84
C ILE A 159 -9.30 -6.81 15.35
N SER A 160 -10.09 -7.72 15.90
CA SER A 160 -10.09 -9.11 15.45
C SER A 160 -10.43 -9.24 13.97
N PHE A 161 -11.35 -8.41 13.46
CA PHE A 161 -11.69 -8.38 12.05
C PHE A 161 -10.63 -7.66 11.22
N HIS A 162 -10.25 -6.42 11.54
CA HIS A 162 -9.29 -5.69 10.70
C HIS A 162 -7.90 -6.34 10.68
N GLN A 163 -7.40 -6.79 11.83
CA GLN A 163 -6.05 -7.35 11.96
C GLN A 163 -5.94 -8.68 11.20
N PHE A 164 -7.03 -9.44 11.10
CA PHE A 164 -7.07 -10.65 10.27
C PHE A 164 -6.86 -10.31 8.80
N PHE A 165 -7.57 -9.31 8.26
CA PHE A 165 -7.48 -8.96 6.85
C PHE A 165 -6.18 -8.21 6.51
N GLU A 166 -5.63 -7.42 7.42
CA GLU A 166 -4.28 -6.88 7.29
C GLU A 166 -3.23 -7.99 7.25
N GLY A 167 -3.35 -9.01 8.09
CA GLY A 167 -2.47 -10.19 8.06
C GLY A 167 -2.55 -10.98 6.75
N VAL A 168 -3.74 -11.10 6.15
CA VAL A 168 -3.93 -11.71 4.83
C VAL A 168 -3.24 -10.89 3.73
N ALA A 169 -3.30 -9.56 3.82
CA ALA A 169 -2.63 -8.67 2.88
C ALA A 169 -1.10 -8.78 2.98
N VAL A 170 -0.56 -8.76 4.22
CA VAL A 170 0.87 -9.00 4.52
C VAL A 170 1.34 -10.36 4.01
N GLY A 171 0.57 -11.43 4.27
CA GLY A 171 0.92 -12.77 3.81
C GLY A 171 0.95 -12.88 2.28
N SER A 172 -0.03 -12.26 1.61
CA SER A 172 -0.13 -12.27 0.15
C SER A 172 0.97 -11.47 -0.54
N SER A 173 1.33 -10.30 0.00
CA SER A 173 2.42 -9.48 -0.52
C SER A 173 3.77 -10.18 -0.30
N SER A 174 3.96 -10.78 0.88
CA SER A 174 5.15 -11.57 1.25
C SER A 174 5.39 -12.76 0.32
N GLN A 175 4.34 -13.51 -0.03
CA GLN A 175 4.44 -14.61 -0.99
C GLN A 175 4.87 -14.14 -2.39
N GLY A 176 4.45 -12.94 -2.80
CA GLY A 176 4.83 -12.36 -4.09
C GLY A 176 6.27 -11.84 -4.16
N ALA A 177 6.85 -11.47 -3.02
CA ALA A 177 8.19 -10.87 -2.95
C ALA A 177 9.30 -11.81 -2.48
N PHE A 178 9.01 -12.77 -1.60
CA PHE A 178 10.00 -13.67 -1.02
C PHE A 178 9.83 -15.10 -1.53
N THR A 179 10.92 -15.68 -2.05
CA THR A 179 10.96 -17.08 -2.50
C THR A 179 11.16 -18.06 -1.35
N GLN A 180 11.74 -17.59 -0.23
CA GLN A 180 12.05 -18.43 0.92
C GLN A 180 10.92 -18.36 1.95
N LEU A 181 10.31 -19.51 2.25
CA LEU A 181 9.27 -19.64 3.27
C LEU A 181 9.74 -19.11 4.64
N LYS A 182 11.02 -19.32 4.99
CA LYS A 182 11.59 -18.84 6.25
C LYS A 182 11.49 -17.32 6.38
N THR A 183 11.79 -16.57 5.32
CA THR A 183 11.68 -15.11 5.30
C THR A 183 10.22 -14.68 5.40
N SER A 184 9.33 -15.35 4.67
CA SER A 184 7.90 -15.04 4.71
C SER A 184 7.28 -15.29 6.09
N VAL A 185 7.66 -16.38 6.76
CA VAL A 185 7.26 -16.68 8.14
C VAL A 185 7.84 -15.67 9.12
N PHE A 186 9.10 -15.25 8.96
CA PHE A 186 9.70 -14.25 9.83
C PHE A 186 8.98 -12.89 9.74
N VAL A 187 8.63 -12.46 8.52
CA VAL A 187 7.80 -11.27 8.28
C VAL A 187 6.44 -11.42 8.98
N ALA A 188 5.74 -12.54 8.77
CA ALA A 188 4.45 -12.78 9.41
C ALA A 188 4.52 -12.79 10.96
N LEU A 189 5.60 -13.32 11.54
CA LEU A 189 5.84 -13.27 12.99
C LEU A 189 6.12 -11.84 13.47
N GLY A 190 6.82 -11.03 12.68
CA GLY A 190 7.00 -9.60 12.92
C GLY A 190 5.66 -8.89 13.08
N PHE A 191 4.81 -8.95 12.05
CA PHE A 191 3.44 -8.45 12.09
C PHE A 191 2.65 -8.99 13.30
N ALA A 192 2.61 -10.31 13.51
CA ALA A 192 1.81 -10.91 14.58
C ALA A 192 2.26 -10.48 15.99
N SER A 193 3.54 -10.13 16.17
CA SER A 193 4.08 -9.69 17.46
C SER A 193 3.83 -8.20 17.75
N SER A 194 3.55 -7.39 16.72
CA SER A 194 3.44 -5.93 16.84
C SER A 194 2.26 -5.49 17.73
N THR A 195 1.05 -6.03 17.53
CA THR A 195 -0.13 -5.69 18.35
C THR A 195 0.03 -6.13 19.81
N PRO A 196 0.47 -7.36 20.15
CA PRO A 196 0.76 -7.75 21.53
C PRO A 196 1.80 -6.85 22.20
N CYS A 197 2.85 -6.41 21.47
CA CYS A 197 3.81 -5.44 21.99
C CYS A 197 3.13 -4.11 22.35
N GLY A 198 2.26 -3.60 21.48
CA GLY A 198 1.46 -2.40 21.75
C GLY A 198 0.56 -2.57 22.97
N ILE A 199 -0.17 -3.68 23.07
CA ILE A 199 -1.06 -3.99 24.21
C ILE A 199 -0.28 -4.00 25.52
N PHE A 200 0.90 -4.64 25.53
CA PHE A 200 1.76 -4.67 26.70
C PHE A 200 2.17 -3.25 27.14
N ILE A 201 2.58 -2.40 26.20
CA ILE A 201 2.91 -0.99 26.48
C ILE A 201 1.68 -0.25 27.01
N GLY A 202 0.50 -0.44 26.39
CA GLY A 202 -0.76 0.17 26.83
C GLY A 202 -1.13 -0.20 28.27
N ILE A 203 -1.02 -1.49 28.63
CA ILE A 203 -1.26 -1.96 30.00
C ILE A 203 -0.28 -1.31 30.97
N LEU A 204 1.01 -1.19 30.61
CA LEU A 204 2.02 -0.58 31.48
C LEU A 204 1.72 0.89 31.80
N ILE A 205 1.19 1.66 30.83
CA ILE A 205 0.87 3.07 31.02
C ILE A 205 -0.56 3.32 31.50
N SER A 206 -1.42 2.30 31.52
CA SER A 206 -2.85 2.42 31.85
C SER A 206 -3.11 3.07 33.21
N GLY A 207 -2.27 2.79 34.23
CA GLY A 207 -2.45 3.31 35.58
C GLY A 207 -2.21 4.82 35.74
N SER A 208 -1.52 5.46 34.78
CA SER A 208 -1.28 6.91 34.77
C SER A 208 -1.96 7.62 33.60
N TYR A 209 -2.72 6.88 32.77
CA TYR A 209 -3.40 7.40 31.61
C TYR A 209 -4.75 8.03 31.99
N THR A 210 -4.88 9.32 31.75
CA THR A 210 -6.17 10.04 31.88
C THR A 210 -6.63 10.46 30.48
N PRO A 211 -7.74 9.91 29.96
CA PRO A 211 -8.17 10.12 28.57
C PRO A 211 -8.55 11.58 28.26
N THR A 212 -8.91 12.35 29.29
CA THR A 212 -9.30 13.77 29.18
C THR A 212 -8.13 14.74 29.38
N SER A 213 -6.92 14.25 29.66
CA SER A 213 -5.75 15.14 29.79
C SER A 213 -5.34 15.71 28.43
N THR A 214 -4.88 16.95 28.40
CA THR A 214 -4.44 17.62 27.16
C THR A 214 -3.33 16.85 26.45
N ALA A 215 -2.40 16.25 27.20
CA ALA A 215 -1.35 15.39 26.65
C ALA A 215 -1.92 14.12 25.99
N ALA A 216 -2.87 13.44 26.64
CA ALA A 216 -3.52 12.26 26.06
C ALA A 216 -4.29 12.59 24.78
N LEU A 217 -4.99 13.72 24.75
CA LEU A 217 -5.72 14.19 23.57
C LEU A 217 -4.79 14.46 22.39
N TRP A 218 -3.66 15.15 22.60
CA TRP A 218 -2.66 15.38 21.56
C TRP A 218 -2.06 14.07 21.04
N VAL A 219 -1.63 13.19 21.95
CA VAL A 219 -1.00 11.91 21.56
C VAL A 219 -1.99 11.04 20.81
N ARG A 220 -3.20 10.84 21.34
CA ARG A 220 -4.26 10.06 20.67
C ARG A 220 -4.60 10.66 19.31
N GLY A 221 -4.84 11.97 19.26
CA GLY A 221 -5.16 12.70 18.05
C GLY A 221 -4.14 12.53 16.94
N ILE A 222 -2.86 12.73 17.25
CA ILE A 222 -1.77 12.61 16.28
C ILE A 222 -1.58 11.16 15.85
N LEU A 223 -1.48 10.22 16.80
CA LEU A 223 -1.20 8.81 16.50
C LEU A 223 -2.30 8.20 15.63
N HIS A 224 -3.57 8.47 15.93
CA HIS A 224 -4.70 7.99 15.12
C HIS A 224 -4.75 8.59 13.72
N SER A 225 -4.46 9.89 13.60
CA SER A 225 -4.43 10.56 12.31
C SER A 225 -3.30 10.05 11.41
N VAL A 226 -2.11 9.83 12.00
CA VAL A 226 -0.96 9.23 11.30
C VAL A 226 -1.25 7.77 10.93
N ALA A 227 -1.80 6.97 11.85
CA ALA A 227 -2.23 5.61 11.59
C ALA A 227 -3.24 5.52 10.43
N ALA A 228 -4.25 6.38 10.42
CA ALA A 228 -5.22 6.48 9.33
C ALA A 228 -4.55 6.84 8.00
N GLY A 229 -3.61 7.80 7.99
CA GLY A 229 -2.86 8.15 6.78
C GLY A 229 -1.99 7.02 6.23
N ILE A 230 -1.32 6.27 7.11
CA ILE A 230 -0.55 5.09 6.72
C ILE A 230 -1.48 4.06 6.08
N LEU A 231 -2.55 3.65 6.76
CA LEU A 231 -3.47 2.63 6.24
C LEU A 231 -4.17 3.06 4.95
N LEU A 232 -4.55 4.33 4.82
CA LEU A 232 -5.20 4.83 3.61
C LEU A 232 -4.24 4.80 2.42
N TYR A 233 -2.97 5.17 2.62
CA TYR A 233 -1.93 5.01 1.61
C TYR A 233 -1.77 3.54 1.22
N MET A 234 -1.65 2.64 2.21
CA MET A 234 -1.53 1.20 1.95
C MET A 234 -2.72 0.65 1.16
N GLY A 235 -3.94 1.01 1.55
CA GLY A 235 -5.17 0.55 0.92
C GLY A 235 -5.30 1.02 -0.54
N VAL A 236 -5.04 2.30 -0.81
CA VAL A 236 -5.27 2.90 -2.13
C VAL A 236 -4.10 2.70 -3.09
N VAL A 237 -2.88 3.00 -2.65
CA VAL A 237 -1.70 3.00 -3.54
C VAL A 237 -1.14 1.58 -3.67
N GLU A 238 -0.91 0.92 -2.54
CA GLU A 238 -0.13 -0.32 -2.54
C GLU A 238 -0.98 -1.58 -2.74
N LEU A 239 -2.26 -1.55 -2.32
CA LEU A 239 -3.18 -2.66 -2.54
C LEU A 239 -4.09 -2.45 -3.73
N LEU A 240 -4.91 -1.37 -3.73
CA LEU A 240 -5.91 -1.15 -4.78
C LEU A 240 -5.24 -0.88 -6.14
N THR A 241 -4.31 0.06 -6.22
CA THR A 241 -3.65 0.40 -7.50
C THR A 241 -2.81 -0.78 -8.01
N TYR A 242 -2.02 -1.43 -7.15
CA TYR A 242 -1.23 -2.59 -7.55
C TYR A 242 -2.11 -3.74 -8.07
N GLN A 243 -3.15 -4.14 -7.32
CA GLN A 243 -3.95 -5.32 -7.66
C GLN A 243 -4.90 -5.09 -8.85
N PHE A 244 -5.39 -3.87 -9.05
CA PHE A 244 -6.47 -3.61 -10.01
C PHE A 244 -6.04 -2.75 -11.20
N THR A 245 -5.06 -1.86 -11.01
CA THR A 245 -4.59 -0.95 -12.08
C THR A 245 -3.34 -1.49 -12.77
N VAL A 246 -2.36 -1.98 -11.99
CA VAL A 246 -1.05 -2.39 -12.52
C VAL A 246 -1.02 -3.88 -12.90
N ASN A 247 -1.76 -4.73 -12.21
CA ASN A 247 -1.71 -6.18 -12.41
C ASN A 247 -2.32 -6.63 -13.75
N ALA A 248 -1.48 -6.98 -14.73
CA ALA A 248 -1.90 -7.49 -16.03
C ALA A 248 -2.76 -8.77 -15.94
N ASP A 249 -2.50 -9.66 -14.96
CA ASP A 249 -3.30 -10.87 -14.76
C ASP A 249 -4.73 -10.55 -14.38
N PHE A 250 -4.96 -9.43 -13.67
CA PHE A 250 -6.31 -8.98 -13.34
C PHE A 250 -7.04 -8.48 -14.59
N HIS A 251 -6.34 -7.78 -15.47
CA HIS A 251 -6.90 -7.21 -16.70
C HIS A 251 -7.29 -8.29 -17.70
N ALA A 252 -6.51 -9.36 -17.77
CA ALA A 252 -6.76 -10.54 -18.61
C ALA A 252 -7.98 -11.37 -18.17
N LYS A 253 -8.55 -11.13 -16.97
CA LYS A 253 -9.73 -11.86 -16.48
C LYS A 253 -10.99 -11.56 -17.28
N THR A 254 -11.91 -12.51 -17.26
CA THR A 254 -13.25 -12.31 -17.82
C THR A 254 -13.96 -11.16 -17.10
N ARG A 255 -14.89 -10.49 -17.81
CA ARG A 255 -15.71 -9.43 -17.21
C ARG A 255 -16.41 -9.91 -15.93
N ARG A 256 -16.95 -11.13 -15.93
CA ARG A 256 -17.64 -11.68 -14.75
C ARG A 256 -16.71 -11.80 -13.55
N ASP A 257 -15.51 -12.35 -13.76
CA ASP A 257 -14.54 -12.48 -12.69
C ASP A 257 -14.12 -11.12 -12.11
N ARG A 258 -13.83 -10.12 -12.96
CA ARG A 258 -13.47 -8.77 -12.47
C ARG A 258 -14.58 -8.16 -11.60
N TRP A 259 -15.84 -8.31 -12.00
CA TRP A 259 -16.97 -7.83 -11.21
C TRP A 259 -17.09 -8.53 -9.85
N THR A 260 -16.76 -9.82 -9.75
CA THR A 260 -16.74 -10.50 -8.43
C THR A 260 -15.72 -9.86 -7.48
N HIS A 261 -14.55 -9.47 -7.98
CA HIS A 261 -13.55 -8.78 -7.17
C HIS A 261 -14.01 -7.37 -6.73
N TYR A 262 -14.66 -6.61 -7.61
CA TYR A 262 -15.22 -5.30 -7.25
C TYR A 262 -16.30 -5.40 -6.18
N VAL A 263 -17.19 -6.40 -6.28
CA VAL A 263 -18.18 -6.67 -5.24
C VAL A 263 -17.51 -7.06 -3.92
N CYS A 264 -16.44 -7.86 -3.94
CA CYS A 264 -15.68 -8.17 -2.73
C CYS A 264 -15.09 -6.91 -2.07
N ILE A 265 -14.52 -5.98 -2.84
CA ILE A 265 -14.01 -4.70 -2.29
C ILE A 265 -15.13 -3.94 -1.58
N LEU A 266 -16.27 -3.76 -2.25
CA LEU A 266 -17.41 -3.02 -1.68
C LEU A 266 -17.98 -3.72 -0.45
N LEU A 267 -18.06 -5.05 -0.46
CA LEU A 267 -18.51 -5.84 0.67
C LEU A 267 -17.56 -5.68 1.86
N GLY A 268 -16.24 -5.67 1.61
CA GLY A 268 -15.24 -5.48 2.66
C GLY A 268 -15.36 -4.11 3.31
N ALA A 269 -15.48 -3.07 2.50
CA ALA A 269 -15.72 -1.72 3.00
C ALA A 269 -17.04 -1.62 3.79
N GLY A 270 -18.10 -2.27 3.30
CA GLY A 270 -19.40 -2.31 3.96
C GLY A 270 -19.39 -3.05 5.31
N VAL A 271 -18.68 -4.18 5.40
CA VAL A 271 -18.50 -4.93 6.66
C VAL A 271 -17.77 -4.07 7.68
N MET A 272 -16.67 -3.44 7.29
CA MET A 272 -15.91 -2.60 8.23
C MET A 272 -16.69 -1.34 8.62
N ALA A 273 -17.47 -0.75 7.70
CA ALA A 273 -18.36 0.37 8.02
C ALA A 273 -19.47 -0.04 8.99
N ALA A 274 -20.06 -1.23 8.80
CA ALA A 274 -21.05 -1.76 9.73
C ALA A 274 -20.45 -2.00 11.11
N ILE A 275 -19.27 -2.62 11.21
CA ILE A 275 -18.56 -2.80 12.48
C ILE A 275 -18.30 -1.44 13.13
N GLY A 276 -17.82 -0.45 12.35
CA GLY A 276 -17.57 0.91 12.83
C GLY A 276 -18.80 1.65 13.35
N TYR A 277 -20.01 1.31 12.89
CA TYR A 277 -21.24 1.90 13.43
C TYR A 277 -21.57 1.41 14.84
N TRP A 278 -21.23 0.16 15.15
CA TRP A 278 -21.38 -0.42 16.49
C TRP A 278 -20.11 -0.23 17.33
N ALA A 279 -19.10 0.46 16.77
CA ALA A 279 -17.79 0.66 17.39
C ALA A 279 -17.72 1.90 18.29
#